data_AF-A0A929C433-F1
#
_entry.id   AF-A0A929C433-F1
#
_cell.length_a   1.000
_cell.length_b   1.000
_cell.length_c   1.000
_cell.angle_alpha   90.00
_cell.angle_beta   90.00
_cell.angle_gamma   90.00
#
_symmetry.space_group_name_H-M   'P 1'
#
loop_
_entity.id
_entity.type
_entity.pdbx_description
1 polymer ?
#
loop_
_entity_poly.entity_id
_entity_poly.type
_entity_poly.pdbx_seq_one_letter_code
_entity_poly.pdbx_strand_id
1 'polypeptide(L)'
;MTNKDIWGSTAVFAIIGILLLLPLLFFYPDVDFLRSPQAIIVASGIFWGVFSVIAFRAFWELYYQHFYPGWVRTLAPLNVFLYAAFGLILWFLAVRFNTAPILVFILLGGIEGLLEHIIGVFGLRILEKVPVFNALNPGPVFIFSFFEYIVYWSIVAWLAVALTKFVPQVF
;
A
#
# COMPACT_ATOMS: atom_id res chain seq x y z
N MET A 1 10.77 14.14 14.23
CA MET A 1 9.95 12.92 14.37
C MET A 1 10.62 12.01 15.39
N THR A 2 9.86 11.36 16.26
CA THR A 2 10.37 10.50 17.33
C THR A 2 9.78 9.09 17.24
N ASN A 3 10.39 8.10 17.91
CA ASN A 3 9.82 6.75 17.99
C ASN A 3 8.43 6.73 18.67
N LYS A 4 8.16 7.68 19.57
CA LYS A 4 6.84 7.84 20.20
C LYS A 4 5.79 8.27 19.16
N ASP A 5 6.16 9.17 18.25
CA ASP A 5 5.29 9.63 17.16
C ASP A 5 4.97 8.47 16.20
N ILE A 6 5.97 7.64 15.88
CA ILE A 6 5.78 6.42 15.07
C ILE A 6 4.79 5.49 15.75
N TRP A 7 4.98 5.14 17.03
CA TRP A 7 4.07 4.24 17.75
C TRP A 7 2.64 4.80 17.85
N GLY A 8 2.50 6.10 18.09
CA GLY A 8 1.20 6.76 18.06
C GLY A 8 0.53 6.62 16.68
N SER A 9 1.29 6.85 15.60
CA SER A 9 0.81 6.68 14.24
C SER A 9 0.46 5.23 13.93
N THR A 10 1.27 4.26 14.35
CA THR A 10 1.01 2.82 14.20
C THR A 10 -0.34 2.43 14.81
N ALA A 11 -0.63 2.90 16.04
CA ALA A 11 -1.90 2.61 16.68
C ALA A 11 -3.08 3.21 15.90
N VAL A 12 -2.95 4.44 15.42
CA VAL A 12 -3.98 5.10 14.59
C VAL A 12 -4.21 4.33 13.29
N PHE A 13 -3.15 3.97 12.57
CA PHE A 13 -3.26 3.22 11.31
C PHE A 13 -3.79 1.81 11.52
N ALA A 14 -3.45 1.14 12.62
CA ALA A 14 -4.02 -0.16 12.97
C ALA A 14 -5.54 -0.07 13.17
N ILE A 15 -6.01 0.96 13.90
CA ILE A 15 -7.45 1.18 14.12
C ILE A 15 -8.15 1.50 12.78
N ILE A 16 -7.61 2.43 11.99
CA ILE A 16 -8.17 2.78 10.68
C ILE A 16 -8.20 1.56 9.77
N GLY A 17 -7.12 0.76 9.76
CA GLY A 17 -7.00 -0.45 8.97
C GLY A 17 -8.11 -1.45 9.30
N ILE A 18 -8.36 -1.69 10.59
CA ILE A 18 -9.47 -2.54 11.04
C ILE A 18 -10.82 -1.97 10.61
N LEU A 19 -11.04 -0.67 10.79
CA LEU A 19 -12.31 -0.02 10.42
C LEU A 19 -12.58 -0.03 8.92
N LEU A 20 -11.55 -0.02 8.08
CA LEU A 20 -11.68 -0.12 6.63
C LEU A 20 -11.79 -1.57 6.15
N LEU A 21 -11.07 -2.49 6.78
CA LEU A 21 -11.03 -3.91 6.42
C LEU A 21 -12.29 -4.66 6.83
N LEU A 22 -12.76 -4.48 8.06
CA LEU A 22 -13.86 -5.29 8.58
C LEU A 22 -15.14 -5.20 7.75
N PRO A 23 -15.58 -4.01 7.29
CA PRO A 23 -16.79 -3.96 6.47
C PRO A 23 -16.59 -4.58 5.08
N LEU A 24 -15.36 -4.63 4.54
CA LEU A 24 -15.09 -5.31 3.26
C LEU A 24 -15.42 -6.80 3.30
N LEU A 25 -15.34 -7.45 4.47
CA LEU A 25 -15.75 -8.85 4.65
C LEU A 25 -17.25 -9.07 4.38
N PHE A 26 -18.05 -8.01 4.43
CA PHE A 26 -19.50 -8.06 4.18
C PHE A 26 -19.88 -7.44 2.85
N PHE A 27 -19.18 -6.37 2.43
CA PHE A 27 -19.49 -5.63 1.21
C PHE A 27 -18.75 -6.13 -0.03
N TYR A 28 -17.73 -6.98 0.14
CA TYR A 28 -17.00 -7.61 -0.95
C TYR A 28 -16.94 -9.12 -0.77
N PRO A 29 -18.06 -9.84 -0.97
CA PRO A 29 -18.12 -11.28 -0.79
C PRO A 29 -17.03 -11.99 -1.58
N ASP A 30 -16.55 -13.13 -1.06
CA ASP A 30 -15.47 -13.90 -1.68
C ASP A 30 -15.70 -14.18 -3.16
N VAL A 31 -16.96 -14.48 -3.55
CA VAL A 31 -17.34 -14.68 -4.95
C VAL A 31 -17.01 -13.44 -5.77
N ASP A 32 -17.48 -12.26 -5.35
CA ASP A 32 -17.26 -11.01 -6.09
C ASP A 32 -15.77 -10.63 -6.14
N PHE A 33 -15.01 -10.87 -5.07
CA PHE A 33 -13.55 -10.67 -5.07
C PHE A 33 -12.83 -11.63 -6.04
N LEU A 34 -13.26 -12.88 -6.11
CA LEU A 34 -12.71 -13.87 -7.05
C LEU A 34 -13.01 -13.51 -8.51
N ARG A 35 -14.11 -12.79 -8.79
CA ARG A 35 -14.47 -12.39 -10.16
C ARG A 35 -13.90 -11.04 -10.58
N SER A 36 -13.13 -10.36 -9.73
CA SER A 36 -12.81 -8.94 -9.93
C SER A 36 -11.33 -8.59 -10.12
N PRO A 37 -10.49 -9.42 -10.78
CA PRO A 37 -9.07 -9.11 -10.95
C PRO A 37 -8.87 -7.78 -11.70
N GLN A 38 -9.71 -7.47 -12.70
CA GLN A 38 -9.60 -6.22 -13.44
C GLN A 38 -9.88 -5.01 -12.57
N ALA A 39 -10.91 -5.07 -11.72
CA ALA A 39 -11.21 -3.98 -10.78
C ALA A 39 -10.06 -3.77 -9.79
N ILE A 40 -9.43 -4.84 -9.30
CA ILE A 40 -8.25 -4.76 -8.42
C ILE A 40 -7.06 -4.12 -9.14
N ILE A 41 -6.73 -4.57 -10.36
CA ILE A 41 -5.63 -4.02 -11.16
C ILE A 41 -5.82 -2.51 -11.37
N VAL A 42 -7.02 -2.11 -11.83
CA VAL A 42 -7.35 -0.71 -12.12
C VAL A 42 -7.34 0.12 -10.82
N ALA A 43 -7.97 -0.37 -9.74
CA ALA A 43 -7.98 0.32 -8.46
C ALA A 43 -6.57 0.54 -7.90
N SER A 44 -5.72 -0.49 -7.96
CA SER A 44 -4.35 -0.45 -7.47
C SER A 44 -3.54 0.56 -8.27
N GLY A 45 -3.61 0.51 -9.60
CA GLY A 45 -2.91 1.45 -10.47
C GLY A 45 -3.35 2.89 -10.23
N ILE A 46 -4.66 3.16 -10.16
CA ILE A 46 -5.18 4.51 -9.93
C ILE A 46 -4.73 5.04 -8.57
N PHE A 47 -4.99 4.29 -7.50
CA PHE A 47 -4.69 4.72 -6.13
C PHE A 47 -3.20 5.03 -5.98
N TRP A 48 -2.34 4.07 -6.31
CA TRP A 48 -0.90 4.21 -6.11
C TRP A 48 -0.25 5.18 -7.10
N GLY A 49 -0.75 5.27 -8.34
CA GLY A 49 -0.30 6.26 -9.31
C GLY A 49 -0.60 7.69 -8.85
N VAL A 50 -1.83 7.95 -8.40
CA VAL A 50 -2.23 9.26 -7.85
C VAL A 50 -1.46 9.56 -6.56
N PHE A 51 -1.40 8.59 -5.64
CA PHE A 51 -0.69 8.73 -4.38
C PHE A 51 0.79 9.04 -4.60
N SER A 52 1.46 8.32 -5.51
CA SER A 52 2.86 8.54 -5.85
C SER A 52 3.10 9.94 -6.41
N VAL A 53 2.25 10.42 -7.33
CA VAL A 53 2.38 11.78 -7.87
C VAL A 53 2.23 12.83 -6.77
N ILE A 54 1.25 12.66 -5.87
CA ILE A 54 1.05 13.56 -4.74
C ILE A 54 2.26 13.52 -3.81
N ALA A 55 2.71 12.33 -3.41
CA ALA A 55 3.81 12.14 -2.48
C ALA A 55 5.12 12.73 -3.03
N PHE A 56 5.47 12.42 -4.28
CA PHE A 56 6.65 12.97 -4.94
C PHE A 56 6.56 14.47 -5.21
N ARG A 57 5.37 15.07 -5.28
CA ARG A 57 5.25 16.53 -5.40
C ARG A 57 5.37 17.23 -4.05
N ALA A 58 4.70 16.70 -3.03
CA ALA A 58 4.61 17.31 -1.71
C ALA A 58 5.86 17.09 -0.85
N PHE A 59 6.49 15.92 -0.96
CA PHE A 59 7.56 15.49 -0.06
C PHE A 59 8.91 15.28 -0.77
N TRP A 60 9.09 15.77 -2.01
CA TRP A 60 10.37 15.63 -2.72
C TRP A 60 11.53 16.20 -1.92
N GLU A 61 11.43 17.47 -1.54
CA GLU A 61 12.49 18.19 -0.86
C GLU A 61 12.73 17.68 0.56
N LEU A 62 11.68 17.19 1.22
CA LEU A 62 11.75 16.73 2.60
C LEU A 62 12.27 15.28 2.72
N TYR A 63 12.00 14.44 1.72
CA TYR A 63 12.15 12.99 1.82
C TYR A 63 12.86 12.39 0.60
N TYR A 64 12.20 12.40 -0.56
CA TYR A 64 12.63 11.58 -1.70
C TYR A 64 13.98 12.00 -2.32
N GLN A 65 14.32 13.30 -2.30
CA GLN A 65 15.57 13.77 -2.90
C GLN A 65 16.83 13.23 -2.23
N HIS A 66 16.71 12.77 -0.97
CA HIS A 66 17.85 12.28 -0.19
C HIS A 66 18.33 10.89 -0.64
N PHE A 67 17.51 10.14 -1.39
CA PHE A 67 17.85 8.77 -1.78
C PHE A 67 17.48 8.41 -3.23
N TYR A 68 16.71 9.25 -3.93
CA TYR A 68 16.44 9.09 -5.36
C TYR A 68 17.14 10.14 -6.23
N PRO A 69 17.63 9.75 -7.42
CA PRO A 69 18.02 10.70 -8.45
C PRO A 69 16.86 11.61 -8.91
N GLY A 70 17.17 12.84 -9.31
CA GLY A 70 16.16 13.84 -9.72
C GLY A 70 15.20 13.40 -10.82
N TRP A 71 15.65 12.55 -11.76
CA TRP A 71 14.80 12.05 -12.85
C TRP A 71 13.67 11.12 -12.37
N VAL A 72 13.80 10.49 -11.19
CA VAL A 72 12.74 9.63 -10.62
C VAL A 72 11.49 10.44 -10.35
N ARG A 73 11.63 11.73 -9.99
CA ARG A 73 10.49 12.62 -9.71
C ARG A 73 9.50 12.70 -10.88
N THR A 74 10.00 12.72 -12.11
CA THR A 74 9.14 12.80 -13.30
C THR A 74 8.50 11.46 -13.65
N LEU A 75 9.01 10.35 -13.11
CA LEU A 75 8.48 9.01 -13.35
C LEU A 75 7.41 8.58 -12.35
N ALA A 76 7.10 9.39 -11.33
CA ALA A 76 6.06 9.07 -10.35
C ALA A 76 4.72 8.59 -10.95
N PRO A 77 4.22 9.12 -12.09
CA PRO A 77 3.01 8.59 -12.72
C PRO A 77 3.11 7.13 -13.18
N LEU A 78 4.32 6.63 -13.50
CA LEU A 78 4.53 5.27 -13.98
C LEU A 78 4.29 4.21 -12.89
N ASN A 79 4.19 4.61 -11.62
CA ASN A 79 3.77 3.73 -10.53
C ASN A 79 2.37 3.15 -10.75
N VAL A 80 1.55 3.75 -11.64
CA VAL A 80 0.28 3.14 -12.10
C VAL A 80 0.50 1.72 -12.62
N PHE A 81 1.56 1.48 -13.41
CA PHE A 81 1.83 0.17 -14.00
C PHE A 81 2.43 -0.79 -13.00
N LEU A 82 3.35 -0.30 -12.16
CA LEU A 82 3.99 -1.09 -11.13
C LEU A 82 2.95 -1.65 -10.14
N TYR A 83 2.11 -0.78 -9.60
CA TYR A 83 1.12 -1.19 -8.60
C TYR A 83 -0.12 -1.86 -9.21
N ALA A 84 -0.42 -1.66 -10.50
CA ALA A 84 -1.34 -2.52 -11.23
C ALA A 84 -0.83 -3.98 -11.27
N ALA A 85 0.47 -4.17 -11.53
CA ALA A 85 1.09 -5.50 -11.51
C ALA A 85 1.13 -6.10 -10.10
N PHE A 86 1.49 -5.32 -9.06
CA PHE A 86 1.39 -5.78 -7.67
C PHE A 86 -0.04 -6.15 -7.29
N GLY A 87 -1.04 -5.34 -7.65
CA GLY A 87 -2.45 -5.66 -7.41
C GLY A 87 -2.83 -7.03 -7.99
N LEU A 88 -2.40 -7.34 -9.22
CA LEU A 88 -2.60 -8.66 -9.83
C LEU A 88 -1.87 -9.77 -9.06
N ILE A 89 -0.60 -9.56 -8.71
CA ILE A 89 0.20 -10.56 -7.98
C ILE A 89 -0.44 -10.87 -6.62
N LEU A 90 -0.79 -9.84 -5.84
CA LEU A 90 -1.40 -10.01 -4.53
C LEU A 90 -2.78 -10.65 -4.63
N TRP A 91 -3.61 -10.26 -5.60
CA TRP A 91 -4.88 -10.93 -5.87
C TRP A 91 -4.67 -12.40 -6.22
N PHE A 92 -3.76 -12.70 -7.14
CA PHE A 92 -3.46 -14.06 -7.57
C PHE A 92 -2.99 -14.94 -6.42
N LEU A 93 -2.17 -14.41 -5.51
CA LEU A 93 -1.74 -15.11 -4.31
C LEU A 93 -2.90 -15.31 -3.32
N ALA A 94 -3.70 -14.27 -3.10
CA ALA A 94 -4.82 -14.31 -2.16
C ALA A 94 -5.86 -15.38 -2.51
N VAL A 95 -6.19 -15.52 -3.80
CA VAL A 95 -7.17 -16.51 -4.27
C VAL A 95 -6.67 -17.97 -4.20
N ARG A 96 -5.40 -18.21 -3.84
CA ARG A 96 -4.88 -19.57 -3.61
C ARG A 96 -5.24 -20.12 -2.23
N PHE A 97 -5.70 -19.29 -1.32
CA PHE A 97 -6.06 -19.70 0.03
C PHE A 97 -7.57 -19.99 0.08
N ASN A 98 -7.94 -21.12 0.69
CA ASN A 98 -9.35 -21.56 0.81
C ASN A 98 -10.06 -20.91 2.02
N THR A 99 -9.74 -19.65 2.28
CA THR A 99 -10.24 -18.81 3.40
C THR A 99 -10.78 -17.49 2.82
N ALA A 100 -11.01 -16.46 3.65
CA ALA A 100 -11.46 -15.13 3.21
C ALA A 100 -10.38 -14.44 2.32
N PRO A 101 -10.48 -14.48 0.97
CA PRO A 101 -9.39 -14.07 0.09
C PRO A 101 -9.13 -12.56 0.18
N ILE A 102 -10.16 -11.75 0.43
CA ILE A 102 -10.00 -10.31 0.64
C ILE A 102 -9.15 -9.98 1.88
N LEU A 103 -9.33 -10.73 2.97
CA LEU A 103 -8.50 -10.59 4.16
C LEU A 103 -7.03 -10.93 3.84
N VAL A 104 -6.83 -12.05 3.13
CA VAL A 104 -5.48 -12.47 2.72
C VAL A 104 -4.83 -11.43 1.82
N PHE A 105 -5.58 -10.88 0.85
CA PHE A 105 -5.10 -9.83 -0.04
C PHE A 105 -4.59 -8.61 0.73
N ILE A 106 -5.36 -8.10 1.70
CA ILE A 106 -4.97 -6.93 2.49
C ILE A 106 -3.77 -7.25 3.39
N LEU A 107 -3.71 -8.44 3.99
CA LEU A 107 -2.56 -8.87 4.79
C LEU A 107 -1.29 -9.02 3.96
N LEU A 108 -1.40 -9.57 2.74
CA LEU A 108 -0.28 -9.63 1.79
C LEU A 108 0.20 -8.23 1.42
N GLY A 109 -0.72 -7.27 1.27
CA GLY A 109 -0.38 -5.86 1.12
C GLY A 109 0.43 -5.29 2.31
N GLY A 110 0.03 -5.61 3.54
CA GLY A 110 0.82 -5.28 4.73
C GLY A 110 2.24 -5.88 4.70
N ILE A 111 2.37 -7.13 4.26
CA ILE A 111 3.68 -7.80 4.10
C ILE A 111 4.51 -7.10 3.02
N GLU A 112 3.90 -6.73 1.89
CA GLU A 112 4.57 -5.98 0.84
C GLU A 112 5.10 -4.64 1.36
N GLY A 113 4.30 -3.87 2.11
CA GLY A 113 4.76 -2.65 2.77
C GLY A 113 5.93 -2.84 3.73
N LEU A 114 5.92 -3.92 4.50
CA LEU A 114 7.05 -4.30 5.35
C LEU A 114 8.31 -4.57 4.51
N LEU A 115 8.21 -5.31 3.41
CA LEU A 115 9.34 -5.62 2.52
C LEU A 115 9.89 -4.36 1.83
N GLU A 116 9.02 -3.49 1.33
CA GLU A 116 9.43 -2.21 0.74
C GLU A 116 10.19 -1.35 1.76
N HIS A 117 9.73 -1.32 3.02
CA HIS A 117 10.41 -0.58 4.08
C HIS A 117 11.72 -1.21 4.51
N ILE A 118 11.84 -2.55 4.51
CA ILE A 118 13.13 -3.23 4.73
C ILE A 118 14.13 -2.81 3.65
N ILE A 119 13.71 -2.79 2.38
CA ILE A 119 14.55 -2.33 1.25
C ILE A 119 14.89 -0.85 1.41
N GLY A 120 13.94 -0.01 1.82
CA GLY A 120 14.17 1.41 2.06
C GLY A 120 15.19 1.67 3.19
N VAL A 121 15.02 1.00 4.32
CA VAL A 121 15.88 1.18 5.49
C VAL A 121 17.28 0.62 5.24
N PHE A 122 17.40 -0.62 4.76
CA PHE A 122 18.71 -1.27 4.63
C PHE A 122 19.37 -1.09 3.26
N GLY A 123 18.59 -1.11 2.18
CA GLY A 123 19.10 -0.94 0.82
C GLY A 123 19.34 0.52 0.46
N LEU A 124 18.34 1.38 0.70
CA LEU A 124 18.43 2.81 0.35
C LEU A 124 19.02 3.67 1.48
N ARG A 125 19.16 3.11 2.69
CA ARG A 125 19.69 3.78 3.89
C ARG A 125 18.88 5.03 4.28
N ILE A 126 17.56 4.94 4.16
CA ILE A 126 16.64 6.08 4.35
C ILE A 126 16.78 6.71 5.74
N LEU A 127 16.89 5.90 6.80
CA LEU A 127 16.99 6.43 8.17
C LEU A 127 18.29 7.20 8.42
N GLU A 128 19.32 7.02 7.59
CA GLU A 128 20.60 7.71 7.72
C GLU A 128 20.70 8.95 6.81
N LYS A 129 20.03 8.88 5.64
CA LYS A 129 20.09 9.93 4.62
C LYS A 129 19.05 11.02 4.81
N VAL A 130 17.91 10.69 5.41
CA VAL A 130 16.79 11.63 5.59
C VAL A 130 16.90 12.30 6.96
N PRO A 131 17.19 13.62 7.04
CA PRO A 131 17.50 14.29 8.31
C PRO A 131 16.42 14.17 9.38
N VAL A 132 15.14 14.18 8.99
CA VAL A 132 14.01 14.08 9.92
C VAL A 132 13.91 12.69 10.59
N PHE A 133 14.61 11.67 10.06
CA PHE A 133 14.55 10.27 10.50
C PHE A 133 15.82 9.76 11.20
N ASN A 134 16.89 10.57 11.30
CA ASN A 134 18.20 10.17 11.83
C ASN A 134 18.20 9.58 13.27
N ALA A 135 17.11 9.73 14.02
CA ALA A 135 16.96 9.21 15.38
C ALA A 135 15.90 8.09 15.51
N LEU A 136 15.34 7.60 14.39
CA LEU A 136 14.32 6.56 14.42
C LEU A 136 14.94 5.16 14.46
N ASN A 137 14.31 4.28 15.22
CA ASN A 137 14.65 2.87 15.23
C ASN A 137 13.94 2.16 14.07
N PRO A 138 14.60 1.21 13.37
CA PRO A 138 13.97 0.45 12.29
C PRO A 138 12.73 -0.34 12.71
N GLY A 139 12.76 -0.97 13.88
CA GLY A 139 11.69 -1.86 14.35
C GLY A 139 10.30 -1.20 14.36
N PRO A 140 10.11 -0.05 15.04
CA PRO A 140 8.86 0.69 15.00
C PRO A 140 8.41 1.08 13.59
N VAL A 141 9.35 1.43 12.70
CA VAL A 141 9.06 1.80 11.30
C VAL A 141 8.50 0.62 10.52
N PHE A 142 9.04 -0.59 10.73
CA PHE A 142 8.56 -1.82 10.08
C PHE A 142 7.15 -2.23 10.54
N ILE A 143 6.85 -2.05 11.82
CA ILE A 143 5.51 -2.34 12.33
C ILE A 143 4.53 -1.30 11.81
N PHE A 144 4.93 -0.02 11.82
CA PHE A 144 4.14 1.06 11.23
C PHE A 144 3.79 0.76 9.76
N SER A 145 4.78 0.42 8.94
CA SER A 145 4.59 0.21 7.50
C SER A 145 3.63 -0.94 7.18
N PHE A 146 3.63 -2.00 7.99
CA PHE A 146 2.69 -3.10 7.85
C PHE A 146 1.23 -2.60 7.99
N PHE A 147 0.93 -1.81 9.02
CA PHE A 147 -0.42 -1.27 9.23
C PHE A 147 -0.77 -0.14 8.27
N GLU A 148 0.21 0.67 7.88
CA GLU A 148 0.06 1.69 6.84
C GLU A 148 -0.42 1.06 5.53
N TYR A 149 0.22 -0.04 5.13
CA TYR A 149 -0.13 -0.71 3.89
C TYR A 149 -1.45 -1.48 3.99
N ILE A 150 -1.82 -1.99 5.18
CA ILE A 150 -3.19 -2.51 5.39
C ILE A 150 -4.23 -1.43 5.08
N VAL A 151 -4.02 -0.18 5.52
CA VAL A 151 -4.93 0.93 5.20
C VAL A 151 -4.96 1.18 3.69
N TYR A 152 -3.81 1.29 3.05
CA TYR A 152 -3.72 1.57 1.61
C TYR A 152 -4.37 0.48 0.76
N TRP A 153 -4.08 -0.79 1.03
CA TRP A 153 -4.68 -1.91 0.31
C TRP A 153 -6.18 -2.10 0.64
N SER A 154 -6.64 -1.68 1.82
CA SER A 154 -8.08 -1.59 2.11
C SER A 154 -8.76 -0.51 1.28
N ILE A 155 -8.13 0.66 1.08
CA ILE A 155 -8.65 1.71 0.19
C ILE A 155 -8.72 1.20 -1.25
N VAL A 156 -7.68 0.51 -1.72
CA VAL A 156 -7.66 -0.14 -3.04
C VAL A 156 -8.82 -1.12 -3.17
N ALA A 157 -9.08 -1.96 -2.18
CA ALA A 157 -10.19 -2.90 -2.20
C ALA A 157 -11.56 -2.18 -2.26
N TRP A 158 -11.76 -1.10 -1.50
CA TRP A 158 -12.97 -0.29 -1.59
C TRP A 158 -13.16 0.36 -2.96
N LEU A 159 -12.07 0.87 -3.56
CA LEU A 159 -12.09 1.38 -4.93
C LEU A 159 -12.45 0.27 -5.92
N ALA A 160 -11.92 -0.94 -5.73
CA ALA A 160 -12.28 -2.08 -6.56
C ALA A 160 -13.77 -2.42 -6.43
N VAL A 161 -14.35 -2.44 -5.22
CA VAL A 161 -15.80 -2.61 -4.99
C VAL A 161 -16.61 -1.54 -5.73
N ALA A 162 -16.15 -0.29 -5.76
CA ALA A 162 -16.82 0.74 -6.53
C ALA A 162 -16.72 0.47 -8.04
N LEU A 163 -15.54 0.05 -8.52
CA LEU A 163 -15.25 -0.20 -9.91
C LEU A 163 -15.92 -1.47 -10.46
N THR A 164 -16.22 -2.48 -9.66
CA THR A 164 -16.94 -3.68 -10.15
C THR A 164 -18.32 -3.33 -10.72
N LYS A 165 -18.90 -2.19 -10.33
CA LYS A 165 -20.17 -1.67 -10.90
C LYS A 165 -20.00 -1.08 -12.31
N PHE A 166 -18.78 -0.73 -12.71
CA PHE A 166 -18.50 0.03 -13.94
C PHE A 166 -17.55 -0.70 -14.89
N VAL A 167 -16.70 -1.58 -14.38
CA VAL A 167 -15.74 -2.37 -15.15
C VAL A 167 -16.38 -3.73 -15.44
N PRO A 168 -16.57 -4.10 -16.72
CA PRO A 168 -17.04 -5.43 -17.08
C PRO A 168 -16.07 -6.49 -16.54
N GLN A 169 -16.55 -7.39 -15.69
CA GLN A 169 -15.74 -8.50 -15.23
C GLN A 169 -15.82 -9.61 -16.28
N VAL A 170 -14.75 -9.79 -17.05
CA VAL A 170 -14.69 -10.83 -18.08
C VAL A 170 -13.84 -11.99 -17.56
N PHE A 171 -14.42 -13.20 -17.59
CA PHE A 171 -13.68 -14.46 -17.47
C PHE A 171 -13.28 -14.94 -18.86
#